data_AF-A0A1H1XRS7-F1
#
_entry.id   AF-A0A1H1XRS7-F1
#
_cell.length_a   1.000
_cell.length_b   1.000
_cell.length_c   1.000
_cell.angle_alpha   90.00
_cell.angle_beta   90.00
_cell.angle_gamma   90.00
#
_symmetry.space_group_name_H-M   'P 1'
#
loop_
_entity.id
_entity.type
_entity.pdbx_description
1 polymer ?
#
loop_
_entity_poly.entity_id
_entity_poly.type
_entity_poly.pdbx_seq_one_letter_code
_entity_poly.pdbx_strand_id
1 'polypeptide(L)'
;MIDPEFSVDNHQPDRTSWTCRSCGASFPCAPARQALREHLGSIPLAMFMWAALRTAVADLGDGAPPAEDLYARFIRCTRTGPPGPSPRSKTDPWHGYHTVVAALNRTNSLIAGHQPVCPVSARQR
;
A
#
# COMPACT_ATOMS: atom_id res chain seq x y z
N MET A 1 12.40 18.51 12.27
CA MET A 1 13.33 17.45 12.70
C MET A 1 12.49 16.44 13.46
N ILE A 2 11.85 15.49 12.75
CA ILE A 2 11.18 14.34 13.40
C ILE A 2 12.16 13.19 13.28
N ASP A 3 12.99 13.07 14.31
CA ASP A 3 13.55 11.83 14.84
C ASP A 3 14.15 12.23 16.19
N PRO A 4 13.75 11.55 17.27
CA PRO A 4 14.23 10.19 17.44
C PRO A 4 13.15 9.20 17.89
N GLU A 5 13.15 8.05 17.23
CA GLU A 5 12.52 6.81 17.65
C GLU A 5 10.98 6.87 17.66
N PHE A 6 10.38 6.01 16.85
CA PHE A 6 8.94 5.73 16.75
C PHE A 6 8.36 5.14 18.06
N SER A 7 8.76 5.65 19.23
CA SER A 7 8.33 5.22 20.55
C SER A 7 6.98 5.87 20.81
N VAL A 8 5.94 5.14 20.44
CA VAL A 8 4.56 5.53 20.73
C VAL A 8 4.10 4.62 21.85
N ASP A 9 3.92 5.21 23.03
CA ASP A 9 3.59 4.50 24.27
C ASP A 9 4.50 3.29 24.53
N ASN A 10 5.83 3.49 24.46
CA ASN A 10 6.86 2.46 24.66
C ASN A 10 6.93 1.37 23.55
N HIS A 11 6.10 1.46 22.51
CA HIS A 11 6.18 0.56 21.37
C HIS A 11 7.06 1.14 20.26
N GLN A 12 8.37 0.90 20.33
CA GLN A 12 9.33 1.26 19.28
C GLN A 12 9.75 0.07 18.40
N PRO A 13 10.17 0.30 17.14
CA PRO A 13 10.73 -0.72 16.27
C PRO A 13 12.17 -1.09 16.67
N ASP A 14 12.45 -2.39 16.63
CA ASP A 14 13.80 -2.89 16.36
C ASP A 14 14.10 -2.62 14.90
N ARG A 15 15.20 -1.92 14.61
CA ARG A 15 15.55 -1.52 13.24
C ARG A 15 16.07 -2.67 12.40
N THR A 16 16.52 -3.76 13.02
CA THR A 16 17.04 -4.93 12.31
C THR A 16 15.92 -5.83 11.81
N SER A 17 14.94 -6.12 12.67
CA SER A 17 13.85 -7.05 12.38
C SER A 17 12.53 -6.35 12.03
N TRP A 18 12.42 -5.06 12.32
CA TRP A 18 11.17 -4.30 12.27
C TRP A 18 10.03 -4.93 13.10
N THR A 19 10.40 -5.59 14.20
CA THR A 19 9.47 -6.02 15.26
C THR A 19 9.41 -4.97 16.37
N CYS A 20 8.31 -4.91 17.10
CA CYS A 20 8.18 -4.03 18.24
C CYS A 20 9.02 -4.53 19.41
N ARG A 21 9.88 -3.68 19.99
CA ARG A 21 10.72 -4.05 21.14
C ARG A 21 9.94 -4.38 22.41
N SER A 22 8.74 -3.80 22.57
CA SER A 22 7.89 -4.00 23.75
C SER A 22 7.10 -5.31 23.69
N CYS A 23 6.50 -5.64 22.54
CA CYS A 23 5.59 -6.80 22.42
C CYS A 23 6.04 -7.89 21.45
N GLY A 24 7.15 -7.72 20.71
CA GLY A 24 7.67 -8.69 19.76
C GLY A 24 6.89 -8.82 18.43
N ALA A 25 5.68 -8.28 18.33
CA ALA A 25 4.89 -8.29 17.10
C ALA A 25 5.49 -7.40 16.01
N SER A 26 5.18 -7.65 14.72
CA SER A 26 5.65 -6.80 13.63
C SER A 26 5.24 -5.34 13.82
N PHE A 27 6.22 -4.43 13.73
CA PHE A 27 5.98 -3.00 13.83
C PHE A 27 5.39 -2.47 12.51
N PRO A 28 4.34 -1.62 12.55
CA PRO A 28 3.67 -1.10 13.74
C PRO A 28 2.65 -2.10 14.28
N CYS A 29 2.81 -2.45 15.55
CA CYS A 29 1.92 -3.36 16.28
C CYS A 29 0.58 -2.69 16.58
N ALA A 30 -0.44 -3.46 16.99
CA ALA A 30 -1.78 -2.90 17.24
C ALA A 30 -1.79 -1.73 18.26
N PRO A 31 -1.08 -1.80 19.40
CA PRO A 31 -0.97 -0.66 20.34
C PRO A 31 -0.32 0.56 19.70
N ALA A 32 0.84 0.40 19.03
CA ALA A 32 1.51 1.51 18.34
C ALA A 32 0.62 2.17 17.29
N ARG A 33 -0.12 1.37 16.51
CA ARG A 33 -1.07 1.90 15.50
C ARG A 33 -2.20 2.68 16.13
N GLN A 34 -2.68 2.27 17.30
CA GLN A 34 -3.74 2.99 18.01
C GLN A 34 -3.21 4.31 18.55
N ALA A 35 -2.11 4.28 19.27
CA ALA A 35 -1.51 5.49 19.82
C ALA A 35 -1.10 6.49 18.72
N LEU A 36 -0.55 6.01 17.59
CA LEU A 36 -0.27 6.87 16.43
C LEU A 36 -1.53 7.53 15.86
N ARG A 37 -2.67 6.83 15.83
CA ARG A 37 -3.95 7.38 15.36
C ARG A 37 -4.54 8.40 16.34
N GLU A 38 -4.29 8.23 17.63
CA GLU A 38 -4.75 9.15 18.67
C GLU A 38 -3.92 10.44 18.66
N HIS A 39 -2.60 10.33 18.43
CA HIS A 39 -1.69 11.48 18.40
C HIS A 39 -1.66 12.19 17.03
N LEU A 40 -1.92 11.47 15.94
CA LEU A 40 -1.83 12.00 14.58
C LEU A 40 -3.18 11.91 13.87
N GLY A 41 -3.58 12.99 13.22
CA GLY A 41 -4.68 12.95 12.24
C GLY A 41 -4.36 12.03 11.05
N SER A 42 -5.38 11.73 10.23
CA SER A 42 -5.27 10.76 9.12
C SER A 42 -4.17 11.06 8.11
N ILE A 43 -4.00 12.33 7.71
CA ILE A 43 -2.97 12.75 6.74
C ILE A 43 -1.57 12.67 7.35
N PRO A 44 -1.26 13.29 8.51
CA PRO A 44 0.03 13.13 9.18
C PRO A 44 0.39 11.67 9.45
N LEU A 45 -0.59 10.84 9.84
CA LEU A 45 -0.39 9.40 10.02
C LEU A 45 0.04 8.71 8.72
N ALA A 46 -0.65 8.97 7.61
CA ALA A 46 -0.30 8.38 6.32
C ALA A 46 1.12 8.76 5.87
N MET A 47 1.51 10.03 6.04
CA MET A 47 2.85 10.50 5.70
C MET A 47 3.93 9.89 6.59
N PHE A 48 3.67 9.82 7.91
CA PHE A 48 4.56 9.19 8.87
C PHE A 48 4.79 7.71 8.55
N MET A 49 3.72 6.98 8.24
CA MET A 49 3.79 5.55 7.95
C MET A 49 4.44 5.26 6.59
N TRP A 50 4.32 6.18 5.63
CA TRP A 50 5.09 6.12 4.38
C TRP A 50 6.59 6.30 4.64
N ALA A 51 6.99 7.27 5.46
CA ALA A 51 8.39 7.46 5.84
C ALA A 51 8.95 6.23 6.58
N ALA A 52 8.15 5.64 7.49
CA ALA A 52 8.50 4.41 8.18
C ALA A 52 8.66 3.23 7.21
N LEU A 53 7.74 3.04 6.27
CA LEU A 53 7.82 2.00 5.23
C LEU A 53 9.11 2.11 4.41
N ARG A 54 9.41 3.31 3.90
CA ARG A 54 10.60 3.54 3.07
C ARG A 54 11.88 3.19 3.83
N THR A 55 11.89 3.53 5.10
CA THR A 55 13.00 3.22 6.00
C THR A 55 13.08 1.72 6.29
N ALA A 56 11.95 1.04 6.48
CA ALA A 56 11.91 -0.41 6.70
C ALA A 56 12.44 -1.21 5.52
N VAL A 57 12.05 -0.81 4.31
CA VAL A 57 12.57 -1.43 3.08
C VAL A 57 14.08 -1.28 2.98
N ALA A 58 14.61 -0.10 3.33
CA ALA A 58 16.04 0.16 3.31
C ALA A 58 16.81 -0.67 4.35
N ASP A 59 16.28 -0.81 5.57
CA ASP A 59 16.93 -1.58 6.63
C ASP A 59 16.88 -3.10 6.39
N LEU A 60 15.75 -3.61 5.89
CA LEU A 60 15.53 -5.05 5.70
C LEU A 60 16.23 -5.60 4.45
N GLY A 61 16.44 -4.76 3.43
CA GLY A 61 17.09 -5.14 2.18
C GLY A 61 16.44 -6.37 1.55
N ASP A 62 17.27 -7.35 1.16
CA ASP A 62 16.82 -8.61 0.54
C ASP A 62 16.00 -9.50 1.49
N GLY A 63 16.05 -9.25 2.81
CA GLY A 63 15.24 -9.94 3.81
C GLY A 63 13.85 -9.33 4.01
N ALA A 64 13.47 -8.33 3.21
CA ALA A 64 12.18 -7.69 3.33
C ALA A 64 11.02 -8.66 3.01
N PRO A 65 9.91 -8.63 3.77
CA PRO A 65 8.68 -9.30 3.38
C PRO A 65 8.19 -8.83 2.00
N PRO A 66 7.33 -9.62 1.34
CA PRO A 66 6.65 -9.21 0.13
C PRO A 66 6.05 -7.80 0.21
N ALA A 67 6.07 -7.08 -0.91
CA ALA A 67 5.60 -5.69 -0.96
C ALA A 67 4.13 -5.54 -0.51
N GLU A 68 3.30 -6.55 -0.76
CA GLU A 68 1.92 -6.60 -0.28
C GLU A 68 1.83 -6.61 1.25
N ASP A 69 2.67 -7.39 1.92
CA ASP A 69 2.71 -7.48 3.38
C ASP A 69 3.15 -6.15 4.00
N LEU A 70 4.18 -5.53 3.42
CA LEU A 70 4.64 -4.21 3.83
C LEU A 70 3.56 -3.13 3.62
N TYR A 71 2.86 -3.18 2.49
CA TYR A 71 1.74 -2.27 2.22
C TYR A 71 0.60 -2.45 3.22
N ALA A 72 0.19 -3.70 3.48
CA ALA A 72 -0.85 -4.01 4.45
C ALA A 72 -0.48 -3.55 5.86
N ARG A 73 0.79 -3.72 6.23
CA ARG A 73 1.34 -3.39 7.54
C ARG A 73 1.46 -1.88 7.78
N PHE A 74 1.93 -1.11 6.80
CA PHE A 74 2.20 0.32 6.97
C PHE A 74 1.11 1.24 6.43
N ILE A 75 0.57 0.95 5.24
CA ILE A 75 -0.27 1.92 4.51
C ILE A 75 -1.74 1.58 4.64
N ARG A 76 -2.12 0.30 4.55
CA ARG A 76 -3.54 -0.09 4.65
C ARG A 76 -4.13 0.30 5.99
N CYS A 77 -3.35 0.25 7.07
CA CYS A 77 -3.81 0.56 8.42
C CYS A 77 -4.03 2.06 8.72
N THR A 78 -3.60 2.97 7.84
CA THR A 78 -3.80 4.42 8.03
C THR A 78 -5.16 4.90 7.54
N ARG A 79 -5.86 4.05 6.79
CA ARG A 79 -7.25 4.30 6.37
C ARG A 79 -8.17 4.05 7.55
N THR A 80 -8.51 5.12 8.27
CA THR A 80 -9.59 5.10 9.27
C THR A 80 -10.92 5.29 8.56
N GLY A 81 -11.70 4.21 8.50
CA GLY A 81 -13.08 4.17 8.01
C GLY A 81 -13.27 3.20 6.85
N PRO A 82 -14.48 2.63 6.68
CA PRO A 82 -14.90 2.16 5.36
C PRO A 82 -14.67 3.32 4.37
N PRO A 83 -14.42 3.07 3.07
CA PRO A 83 -14.39 4.16 2.11
C PRO A 83 -15.65 5.00 2.36
N GLY A 84 -15.48 6.22 2.89
CA GLY A 84 -16.58 7.17 2.92
C GLY A 84 -17.10 7.21 1.49
N PRO A 85 -18.42 7.31 1.25
CA PRO A 85 -18.90 7.45 -0.11
C PRO A 85 -18.08 8.58 -0.71
N SER A 86 -17.28 8.25 -1.73
CA SER A 86 -16.54 9.27 -2.48
C SER A 86 -17.55 10.39 -2.76
N PRO A 87 -17.20 11.68 -2.66
CA PRO A 87 -18.04 12.75 -3.19
C PRO A 87 -18.08 12.68 -4.72
N ARG A 88 -18.46 11.53 -5.29
CA ARG A 88 -19.08 11.40 -6.59
C ARG A 88 -20.53 11.86 -6.43
N SER A 89 -20.70 13.13 -6.05
CA SER A 89 -21.95 13.84 -6.26
C SER A 89 -22.03 14.19 -7.74
N LYS A 90 -23.23 14.22 -8.29
CA LYS A 90 -23.56 14.41 -9.71
C LYS A 90 -23.18 15.78 -10.28
N THR A 91 -22.33 16.55 -9.60
CA THR A 91 -22.01 17.95 -9.91
C THR A 91 -20.50 18.22 -9.99
N ASP A 92 -19.66 17.19 -10.12
CA ASP A 92 -18.22 17.40 -10.34
C ASP A 92 -17.94 17.91 -11.78
N PRO A 93 -17.30 19.07 -11.98
CA PRO A 93 -16.91 19.60 -13.29
C PRO A 93 -15.98 18.68 -14.11
N TRP A 94 -15.36 17.67 -13.49
CA TRP A 94 -14.40 16.76 -14.12
C TRP A 94 -15.03 15.46 -14.68
N HIS A 95 -16.35 15.41 -14.89
CA HIS A 95 -17.07 14.24 -15.46
C HIS A 95 -16.52 13.73 -16.81
N GLY A 96 -15.79 14.56 -17.57
CA GLY A 96 -15.18 14.16 -18.85
C GLY A 96 -14.04 13.15 -18.73
N TYR A 97 -13.36 13.06 -17.57
CA TYR A 97 -12.18 12.22 -17.40
C TYR A 97 -12.51 10.71 -17.41
N HIS A 98 -13.68 10.31 -16.89
CA HIS A 98 -14.09 8.90 -16.86
C HIS A 98 -14.36 8.33 -18.26
N THR A 99 -14.83 9.14 -19.21
CA THR A 99 -15.02 8.70 -20.60
C THR A 99 -13.70 8.43 -21.29
N VAL A 100 -12.66 9.22 -20.99
CA VAL A 100 -11.31 9.02 -21.53
C VAL A 100 -10.69 7.74 -20.94
N VAL A 101 -10.78 7.52 -19.63
CA VAL A 101 -10.27 6.29 -19.00
C VAL A 101 -11.04 5.03 -19.46
N ALA A 102 -12.36 5.11 -19.61
CA ALA A 102 -13.17 4.01 -20.13
C ALA A 102 -12.98 3.77 -21.64
N ALA A 103 -12.61 4.80 -22.41
CA ALA A 103 -12.22 4.65 -23.81
C ALA A 103 -10.84 3.99 -23.90
N LEU A 104 -9.86 4.42 -23.10
CA LEU A 104 -8.50 3.86 -23.06
C LEU A 104 -8.48 2.39 -22.62
N ASN A 105 -9.30 2.00 -21.64
CA ASN A 105 -9.44 0.58 -21.25
C ASN A 105 -10.15 -0.28 -22.30
N ARG A 106 -11.04 0.31 -23.12
CA ARG A 106 -11.64 -0.38 -24.27
C ARG A 106 -10.65 -0.57 -25.41
N THR A 107 -9.80 0.41 -25.70
CA THR A 107 -8.72 0.24 -26.68
C THR A 107 -7.70 -0.80 -26.22
N ASN A 108 -7.42 -0.91 -24.93
CA ASN A 108 -6.52 -1.93 -24.41
C ASN A 108 -7.09 -3.36 -24.53
N SER A 109 -8.43 -3.50 -24.52
CA SER A 109 -9.11 -4.77 -24.74
C SER A 109 -9.14 -5.22 -26.21
N LEU A 110 -8.85 -4.32 -27.16
CA LEU A 110 -8.77 -4.65 -28.59
C LEU A 110 -7.35 -5.08 -29.04
N ILE A 111 -6.32 -4.87 -28.21
CA ILE A 111 -4.94 -5.32 -28.50
C ILE A 111 -4.70 -6.74 -27.93
N ALA A 112 -5.45 -7.17 -26.91
CA ALA A 112 -5.33 -8.50 -26.30
C ALA A 112 -6.04 -9.64 -27.07
N GLY A 113 -6.43 -9.42 -28.33
CA GLY A 113 -7.13 -10.39 -29.17
C GLY A 113 -6.25 -11.25 -30.09
N HIS A 114 -4.92 -11.09 -30.08
CA HIS A 114 -4.04 -11.94 -30.87
C HIS A 114 -3.47 -13.07 -30.02
N GLN A 115 -4.21 -14.18 -29.95
CA GLN A 115 -3.63 -15.47 -29.54
C GLN A 115 -2.55 -15.84 -30.58
N PRO A 116 -1.29 -16.10 -30.19
CA PRO A 116 -0.35 -16.75 -31.09
C PRO A 116 -0.83 -18.18 -31.32
N VAL A 117 -1.34 -18.47 -32.51
CA VAL A 117 -1.54 -19.84 -32.99
C VAL A 117 -0.17 -20.49 -33.15
N CYS A 118 0.21 -21.36 -32.21
CA CYS A 118 1.33 -22.29 -32.41
C CYS A 118 0.90 -23.33 -33.47
N PRO A 119 1.55 -23.45 -34.63
CA PRO A 119 1.29 -24.57 -35.52
C PRO A 119 1.98 -25.81 -34.96
N VAL A 120 1.21 -26.71 -34.33
CA VAL A 120 1.63 -28.10 -34.15
C VAL A 120 1.68 -28.74 -35.55
N SER A 121 2.88 -28.97 -36.08
CA SER A 121 3.05 -29.80 -37.25
C SER A 121 3.23 -31.24 -36.79
N ALA A 122 2.12 -31.95 -36.65
CA ALA A 122 2.10 -33.40 -36.72
C ALA A 122 2.16 -33.78 -38.21
N ARG A 123 3.29 -34.35 -38.65
CA ARG A 123 3.34 -35.11 -39.90
C ARG A 123 3.82 -36.52 -39.56
N GLN A 124 2.86 -37.44 -39.46
CA GLN A 124 3.11 -38.85 -39.67
C GLN A 124 3.49 -39.05 -41.14
N ARG A 125 4.69 -39.56 -41.40
CA ARG A 125 4.85 -40.88 -42.02
C ARG A 125 6.27 -41.39 -41.77
#